data_AF-A0A1E7JNA9-F1
#
_entry.id   AF-A0A1E7JNA9-F1
#
_cell.length_a   1.000
_cell.length_b   1.000
_cell.length_c   1.000
_cell.angle_alpha   90.00
_cell.angle_beta   90.00
_cell.angle_gamma   90.00
#
_symmetry.space_group_name_H-M   'P 1'
#
loop_
_entity.id
_entity.type
_entity.pdbx_description
1 polymer ?
#
loop_
_entity_poly.entity_id
_entity_poly.type
_entity_poly.pdbx_seq_one_letter_code
_entity_poly.pdbx_strand_id
1 'polypeptide(L)' 'MMSKACIDCGSLSNGAIMVGQIETGSGGAILYACITHARRRAQRLDAPDWLAGDIAKFEAQEAAR' A
#
# COMPACT_ATOMS: atom_id res chain seq x y z
N MET A 1 -15.21 -6.06 -0.66
CA MET A 1 -13.91 -5.35 -0.67
C MET A 1 -14.14 -3.93 -0.21
N MET A 2 -13.46 -3.48 0.83
CA MET A 2 -13.51 -2.08 1.27
C MET A 2 -12.50 -1.29 0.45
N SER A 3 -12.97 -0.27 -0.27
CA SER A 3 -12.08 0.66 -0.96
C SER A 3 -11.26 1.46 0.05
N LYS A 4 -9.99 1.69 -0.26
CA LYS A 4 -9.11 2.57 0.53
C LYS A 4 -8.55 3.65 -0.37
N ALA A 5 -8.40 4.85 0.18
CA ALA A 5 -7.80 5.98 -0.52
C ALA A 5 -6.28 5.80 -0.58
N CYS A 6 -5.70 6.05 -1.74
CA CYS A 6 -4.25 6.13 -1.88
C CYS A 6 -3.73 7.39 -1.21
N ILE A 7 -2.71 7.27 -0.36
CA ILE A 7 -2.11 8.40 0.34
C ILE A 7 -1.41 9.40 -0.58
N ASP A 8 -0.94 8.95 -1.76
CA ASP A 8 -0.19 9.81 -2.69
C ASP A 8 -1.08 10.53 -3.71
N CYS A 9 -2.18 9.92 -4.17
CA CYS A 9 -3.05 10.49 -5.21
C CYS A 9 -4.52 10.65 -4.81
N GLY A 10 -4.92 10.22 -3.62
CA GLY A 10 -6.30 10.33 -3.10
C GLY A 10 -7.32 9.40 -3.76
N SER A 11 -6.97 8.73 -4.87
CA SER A 11 -7.89 7.85 -5.59
C SER A 11 -8.29 6.65 -4.72
N LEU A 12 -9.59 6.33 -4.73
CA LEU A 12 -10.12 5.14 -4.09
C LEU A 12 -9.78 3.89 -4.93
N SER A 13 -9.19 2.89 -4.29
CA SER A 13 -8.87 1.61 -4.93
C SER A 13 -9.45 0.44 -4.13
N ASN A 14 -10.06 -0.51 -4.85
CA ASN A 14 -10.53 -1.78 -4.29
C ASN A 14 -9.40 -2.80 -4.05
N GLY A 15 -8.15 -2.41 -4.34
CA GLY A 15 -6.93 -3.19 -4.17
C GLY A 15 -5.77 -2.32 -3.68
N ALA A 16 -6.04 -1.45 -2.71
CA ALA A 16 -4.97 -0.64 -2.12
C ALA A 16 -4.09 -1.52 -1.23
N ILE A 17 -2.77 -1.32 -1.35
CA ILE A 17 -1.76 -2.06 -0.60
C ILE A 17 -1.35 -1.23 0.60
N MET A 18 -1.20 -1.85 1.77
CA MET A 18 -0.64 -1.18 2.94
C MET A 18 0.80 -0.79 2.61
N VAL A 19 1.21 0.45 2.87
CA VAL A 19 2.56 0.94 2.57
C VAL A 19 3.30 1.48 3.79
N GLY A 20 2.63 1.51 4.94
CA GLY A 20 3.22 1.90 6.19
C GLY A 20 2.18 2.08 7.29
N GLN A 21 2.67 2.40 8.47
CA GLN A 21 1.88 2.76 9.63
C GLN A 21 2.55 3.96 10.29
N ILE A 22 1.74 4.91 10.74
CA ILE A 22 2.18 6.03 11.57
C ILE A 22 1.63 5.79 12.97
N GLU A 23 2.48 5.83 13.97
CA GLU A 23 2.09 5.86 15.37
C GLU A 23 2.32 7.24 15.96
N THR A 24 1.34 7.73 16.71
CA THR A 24 1.40 8.98 17.46
C THR A 24 1.05 8.67 18.92
N GLY A 25 1.46 9.53 19.86
CA GLY A 25 1.28 9.28 21.30
C GLY A 25 -0.17 9.09 21.76
N SER A 26 -1.16 9.37 20.90
CA SER A 26 -2.59 9.23 21.16
C SER A 26 -3.34 8.40 20.11
N GLY A 27 -2.66 7.78 19.15
CA GLY A 27 -3.31 6.98 18.11
C GLY A 27 -2.38 6.55 16.97
N GLY A 28 -2.94 5.98 15.91
CA GLY A 28 -2.16 5.60 14.74
C GLY A 28 -3.02 5.52 13.49
N ALA A 29 -2.35 5.52 12.33
CA ALA A 29 -3.00 5.37 11.04
C ALA A 29 -2.23 4.39 10.16
N ILE A 30 -2.96 3.48 9.51
CA ILE A 30 -2.42 2.62 8.47
C ILE A 30 -2.49 3.38 7.15
N LEU A 31 -1.37 3.46 6.45
CA LEU A 31 -1.25 4.12 5.16
C LEU A 31 -1.46 3.10 4.05
N TYR A 32 -2.32 3.43 3.09
CA TYR A 32 -2.57 2.61 1.91
C TYR A 32 -2.19 3.36 0.63
N ALA A 33 -1.76 2.65 -0.40
CA ALA A 33 -1.50 3.20 -1.72
C ALA A 33 -2.07 2.32 -2.83
N CYS A 34 -2.41 2.92 -3.98
CA CYS A 34 -2.70 2.14 -5.18
C CYS A 34 -1.44 1.43 -5.67
N ILE A 35 -1.60 0.36 -6.46
CA ILE A 35 -0.49 -0.47 -6.95
C ILE A 35 0.65 0.35 -7.58
N THR A 36 0.34 1.36 -8.38
CA THR A 36 1.33 2.22 -9.02
C THR A 36 2.19 2.98 -8.00
N HIS A 37 1.57 3.56 -6.97
CA HIS A 37 2.28 4.31 -5.93
C HIS A 37 2.95 3.38 -4.91
N ALA A 38 2.38 2.21 -4.64
CA ALA A 38 3.01 1.17 -3.83
C ALA A 38 4.35 0.74 -4.46
N ARG A 39 4.38 0.45 -5.77
CA ARG A 39 5.62 0.14 -6.50
C ARG A 39 6.64 1.26 -6.42
N ARG A 40 6.23 2.52 -6.58
CA ARG A 40 7.13 3.68 -6.45
C ARG A 40 7.70 3.80 -5.03
N ARG A 41 6.89 3.55 -4.00
CA ARG A 41 7.34 3.55 -2.60
C ARG A 41 8.31 2.43 -2.31
N ALA A 42 8.09 1.23 -2.84
CA ALA A 42 8.99 0.08 -2.69
C ALA A 42 10.40 0.30 -3.24
N GLN A 43 10.60 1.31 -4.09
CA GLN A 43 11.91 1.69 -4.64
C GLN A 43 12.69 2.68 -3.74
N ARG A 44 12.09 3.16 -2.65
CA ARG A 44 12.74 4.12 -1.76
C ARG A 44 13.64 3.40 -0.76
N LEU A 45 14.69 4.09 -0.29
CA LEU A 45 15.62 3.57 0.72
C LEU A 45 14.95 3.34 2.09
N ASP A 46 13.86 4.05 2.36
CA ASP A 46 13.04 3.95 3.58
C ASP A 46 11.84 3.00 3.40
N ALA A 47 11.78 2.23 2.31
CA ALA A 47 10.70 1.29 2.07
C ALA A 47 10.72 0.16 3.11
N PRO A 48 9.57 -0.19 3.71
CA PRO A 48 9.49 -1.37 4.56
C PRO A 48 9.82 -2.65 3.78
N ASP A 49 10.62 -3.55 4.36
CA ASP A 49 11.08 -4.78 3.69
C ASP A 49 9.93 -5.68 3.20
N TRP A 50 8.80 -5.64 3.89
CA TRP A 50 7.62 -6.45 3.57
C TRP A 50 6.85 -5.92 2.34
N LEU A 51 7.04 -4.66 1.95
CA LEU A 51 6.22 -4.01 0.91
C LEU A 51 6.38 -4.68 -0.45
N ALA A 52 7.59 -5.07 -0.83
CA ALA A 52 7.84 -5.75 -2.10
C ALA A 52 7.11 -7.11 -2.17
N GLY A 53 7.10 -7.86 -1.06
CA GLY A 53 6.39 -9.14 -0.98
C GLY A 53 4.88 -8.99 -1.07
N ASP A 54 4.31 -7.97 -0.43
CA ASP A 54 2.87 -7.71 -0.48
C ASP A 54 2.41 -7.21 -1.85
N ILE A 55 3.25 -6.42 -2.55
CA ILE A 55 3.02 -6.06 -3.97
C ILE A 55 2.98 -7.32 -4.84
N ALA A 56 3.96 -8.22 -4.69
CA ALA A 56 4.01 -9.44 -5.50
C ALA A 56 2.79 -10.35 -5.26
N LYS A 57 2.34 -10.50 -4.00
CA LYS A 57 1.12 -11.26 -3.67
C LYS A 57 -0.11 -10.65 -4.32
N PHE A 58 -0.26 -9.33 -4.26
CA PHE A 58 -1.38 -8.63 -4.86
C PHE A 58 -1.42 -8.84 -6.38
N GLU A 59 -0.29 -8.70 -7.06
CA GLU A 59 -0.17 -8.91 -8.51
C GLU A 59 -0.49 -10.35 -8.91
N ALA A 60 -0.03 -11.33 -8.13
CA ALA A 60 -0.36 -12.74 -8.36
C ALA A 60 -1.87 -13.01 -8.21
N GLN A 61 -2.53 -12.38 -7.25
CA GLN A 61 -3.98 -12.48 -7.07
C GLN A 61 -4.76 -11.84 -8.22
N GLU A 62 -4.33 -10.67 -8.70
CA GLU A 62 -4.96 -9.99 -9.84
C GLU A 62 -4.72 -10.74 -11.17
N ALA A 63 -3.57 -11.39 -11.34
CA ALA A 63 -3.29 -12.21 -12.52
C ALA A 63 -4.07 -13.54 -12.55
N ALA A 64 -4.46 -14.05 -11.37
CA ALA A 64 -5.24 -15.28 -11.23
C ALA A 64 -6.76 -15.06 -11.38
N ARG A 65 -7.20 -13.81 -11.57
CA ARG A 65 -8.60 -13.40 -11.68
C ARG A 65 -9.00 -13.21 -13.14
#